data_AF-A0A1H4DR14-F1
#
_entry.id   AF-A0A1H4DR14-F1
#
_cell.length_a   1.000
_cell.length_b   1.000
_cell.length_c   1.000
_cell.angle_alpha   90.00
_cell.angle_beta   90.00
_cell.angle_gamma   90.00
#
_symmetry.space_group_name_H-M   'P 1'
#
loop_
_entity.id
_entity.type
_entity.pdbx_description
1 polymer ?
#
loop_
_entity_poly.entity_id
_entity_poly.type
_entity_poly.pdbx_seq_one_letter_code
_entity_poly.pdbx_strand_id
1 'polypeptide(L)'
;MGLFDSLKSQAISTIRKEAGSAVNNAVNGAMQNIGKGRNHTETFQFNVLPQNLSELQSLPEASLDSAFKTAALVIVALTMYEQDTAACFEMLNFLKGPEPLSEFEKQFLKDRLSGATYKTMSFFDGAIPGNNYQPTVPYTLKVSENPYSFDNENWAVMYVTSGGADSPRPIKLRKKPSTGQWFLNEIQCLSDIRTPVAADPWA
;
A
#
# COMPACT_ATOMS: atom_id res chain seq x y z
N MET A 1 -19.50 -4.34 65.22
CA MET A 1 -19.27 -4.86 63.85
C MET A 1 -17.78 -5.10 63.70
N GLY A 2 -17.38 -6.34 63.45
CA GLY A 2 -16.02 -6.83 63.67
C GLY A 2 -15.03 -6.48 62.55
N LEU A 3 -13.74 -6.44 62.90
CA LEU A 3 -12.60 -6.23 61.99
C LEU A 3 -12.68 -7.05 60.68
N PHE A 4 -13.29 -8.24 60.74
CA PHE A 4 -13.48 -9.11 59.57
C PHE A 4 -14.40 -8.53 58.48
N ASP A 5 -15.44 -7.77 58.83
CA ASP A 5 -16.32 -7.15 57.82
C ASP A 5 -15.65 -5.96 57.14
N SER A 6 -14.84 -5.21 57.88
CA SER A 6 -14.03 -4.11 57.32
C SER A 6 -13.03 -4.62 56.30
N LEU A 7 -12.33 -5.72 56.60
CA LEU A 7 -11.36 -6.35 55.70
C LEU A 7 -12.02 -6.87 54.41
N LYS A 8 -13.21 -7.50 54.51
CA LYS A 8 -13.96 -7.95 53.33
C LYS A 8 -14.41 -6.77 52.45
N SER A 9 -14.90 -5.71 53.06
CA SER A 9 -15.31 -4.49 52.34
C SER A 9 -14.13 -3.84 51.61
N GLN A 10 -12.98 -3.72 52.28
CA GLN A 10 -11.75 -3.18 51.67
C GLN A 10 -11.26 -4.05 50.51
N ALA A 11 -11.24 -5.37 50.67
CA ALA A 11 -10.84 -6.30 49.60
C ALA A 11 -11.76 -6.17 48.37
N ILE A 12 -13.08 -6.14 48.56
CA ILE A 12 -14.05 -5.98 47.47
C ILE A 12 -13.88 -4.62 46.76
N SER A 13 -13.63 -3.55 47.51
CA SER A 13 -13.42 -2.21 46.93
C SER A 13 -12.15 -2.13 46.09
N THR A 14 -11.09 -2.81 46.51
CA THR A 14 -9.80 -2.87 45.80
C THR A 14 -9.94 -3.63 44.49
N ILE A 15 -10.57 -4.80 44.50
CA ILE A 15 -10.82 -5.61 43.30
C ILE A 15 -11.63 -4.83 42.26
N ARG A 16 -12.68 -4.10 42.70
CA ARG A 16 -13.49 -3.27 41.78
C ARG A 16 -12.68 -2.14 41.15
N LYS A 17 -11.80 -1.51 41.91
CA LYS A 17 -10.93 -0.42 41.42
C LYS A 17 -9.90 -0.94 40.42
N GLU A 18 -9.29 -2.08 40.69
CA GLU A 18 -8.33 -2.73 39.80
C GLU A 18 -9.00 -3.19 38.49
N ALA A 19 -10.18 -3.82 38.59
CA ALA A 19 -10.96 -4.22 37.42
C ALA A 19 -11.38 -3.01 36.56
N GLY A 20 -11.87 -1.92 37.17
CA GLY A 20 -12.21 -0.69 36.44
C GLY A 20 -11.01 -0.04 35.76
N SER A 21 -9.84 -0.07 36.41
CA SER A 21 -8.59 0.48 35.84
C SER A 21 -8.08 -0.36 34.66
N ALA A 22 -8.15 -1.70 34.76
CA ALA A 22 -7.77 -2.61 33.69
C ALA A 22 -8.67 -2.46 32.46
N VAL A 23 -9.99 -2.34 32.67
CA VAL A 23 -10.96 -2.12 31.57
C VAL A 23 -10.70 -0.78 30.89
N ASN A 24 -10.51 0.31 31.64
CA ASN A 24 -10.20 1.62 31.06
C ASN A 24 -8.88 1.62 30.27
N ASN A 25 -7.86 0.92 30.76
CA ASN A 25 -6.58 0.80 30.05
C ASN A 25 -6.71 -0.02 28.77
N ALA A 26 -7.48 -1.11 28.78
CA ALA A 26 -7.76 -1.92 27.59
C ALA A 26 -8.56 -1.14 26.54
N VAL A 27 -9.57 -0.38 26.97
CA VAL A 27 -10.37 0.48 26.09
C VAL A 27 -9.52 1.60 25.50
N ASN A 28 -8.71 2.29 26.33
CA ASN A 28 -7.80 3.33 25.84
C ASN A 28 -6.75 2.77 24.88
N GLY A 29 -6.19 1.58 25.16
CA GLY A 29 -5.26 0.89 24.27
C GLY A 29 -5.90 0.46 22.95
N ALA A 30 -7.15 -0.02 22.97
CA ALA A 30 -7.89 -0.32 21.76
C ALA A 30 -8.17 0.96 20.94
N MET A 31 -8.62 2.03 21.58
CA MET A 31 -8.85 3.33 20.91
C MET A 31 -7.58 3.95 20.33
N GLN A 32 -6.42 3.78 20.98
CA GLN A 32 -5.11 4.22 20.47
C GLN A 32 -4.68 3.50 19.18
N ASN A 33 -5.23 2.31 18.92
CA ASN A 33 -4.91 1.48 17.75
C ASN A 33 -5.98 1.57 16.64
N ILE A 34 -7.11 2.22 16.88
CA ILE A 34 -8.11 2.48 15.85
C ILE A 34 -7.52 3.50 14.88
N GLY A 35 -7.35 3.11 13.62
CA GLY A 35 -6.77 3.96 12.58
C GLY A 35 -5.24 3.90 12.49
N LYS A 36 -4.55 3.01 13.21
CA LYS A 36 -3.11 2.77 13.00
C LYS A 36 -2.88 1.50 12.18
N GLY A 37 -1.84 1.53 11.33
CA GLY A 37 -1.39 0.33 10.64
C GLY A 37 -0.77 -0.67 11.62
N ARG A 38 -0.70 -1.93 11.22
CA ARG A 38 -0.32 -3.08 12.06
C ARG A 38 0.93 -3.80 11.58
N ASN A 39 1.76 -3.16 10.75
CA ASN A 39 2.90 -3.78 10.07
C ASN A 39 2.50 -5.02 9.26
N HIS A 40 1.33 -4.97 8.61
CA HIS A 40 0.82 -6.04 7.78
C HIS A 40 1.39 -5.98 6.35
N THR A 41 1.43 -7.13 5.68
CA THR A 41 1.79 -7.24 4.26
C THR A 41 0.81 -8.19 3.58
N GLU A 42 0.22 -7.74 2.48
CA GLU A 42 -0.60 -8.55 1.58
C GLU A 42 0.22 -8.91 0.33
N THR A 43 -0.04 -10.10 -0.21
CA THR A 43 0.61 -10.60 -1.43
C THR A 43 -0.44 -10.79 -2.51
N PHE A 44 -0.16 -10.24 -3.69
CA PHE A 44 -1.01 -10.30 -4.88
C PHE A 44 -0.30 -11.08 -5.98
N GLN A 45 -1.03 -11.94 -6.69
CA GLN A 45 -0.46 -12.76 -7.77
C GLN A 45 -1.26 -12.56 -9.04
N PHE A 46 -0.55 -12.23 -10.12
CA PHE A 46 -1.12 -12.05 -11.45
C PHE A 46 -0.48 -13.05 -12.40
N ASN A 47 -1.28 -13.92 -13.02
CA ASN A 47 -0.77 -14.82 -14.07
C ASN A 47 -0.45 -14.05 -15.36
N VAL A 48 -1.22 -12.99 -15.62
CA VAL A 48 -1.08 -12.08 -16.74
C VAL A 48 -1.29 -10.67 -16.21
N LEU A 49 -0.49 -9.72 -16.67
CA LEU A 49 -0.68 -8.30 -16.37
C LEU A 49 -1.72 -7.71 -17.36
N PRO A 50 -2.73 -6.97 -16.87
CA PRO A 50 -3.75 -6.35 -17.70
C PRO A 50 -3.13 -5.36 -18.68
N GLN A 51 -3.63 -5.39 -19.91
CA GLN A 51 -3.13 -4.55 -21.00
C GLN A 51 -3.98 -3.30 -21.24
N ASN A 52 -5.14 -3.21 -20.60
CA ASN A 52 -6.09 -2.12 -20.78
C ASN A 52 -7.03 -2.00 -19.56
N LEU A 53 -7.84 -0.94 -19.53
CA LEU A 53 -8.77 -0.69 -18.44
C LEU A 53 -9.79 -1.83 -18.24
N SER A 54 -10.29 -2.42 -19.32
CA SER A 54 -11.28 -3.50 -19.22
C SER A 54 -10.69 -4.73 -18.51
N GLU A 55 -9.46 -5.11 -18.83
CA GLU A 55 -8.76 -6.21 -18.16
C GLU A 55 -8.45 -5.86 -16.70
N LEU A 56 -8.00 -4.63 -16.42
CA LEU A 56 -7.77 -4.17 -15.05
C LEU A 56 -9.06 -4.27 -14.21
N GLN A 57 -10.20 -3.83 -14.76
CA GLN A 57 -11.50 -3.88 -14.09
C GLN A 57 -12.04 -5.30 -13.89
N SER A 58 -11.56 -6.28 -14.66
CA SER A 58 -11.93 -7.68 -14.50
C SER A 58 -11.23 -8.37 -13.32
N LEU A 59 -10.16 -7.76 -12.78
CA LEU A 59 -9.41 -8.29 -11.65
C LEU A 59 -10.24 -8.21 -10.35
N PRO A 60 -10.15 -9.22 -9.45
CA PRO A 60 -10.87 -9.19 -8.18
C PRO A 60 -10.44 -8.03 -7.27
N GLU A 61 -9.24 -7.49 -7.46
CA GLU A 61 -8.74 -6.31 -6.76
C GLU A 61 -9.47 -5.01 -7.17
N ALA A 62 -10.16 -4.99 -8.31
CA ALA A 62 -10.79 -3.79 -8.89
C ALA A 62 -12.05 -3.31 -8.14
N SER A 63 -12.44 -3.98 -7.05
CA SER A 63 -13.49 -3.48 -6.14
C SER A 63 -13.09 -2.19 -5.41
N LEU A 64 -11.77 -1.94 -5.29
CA LEU A 64 -11.18 -0.80 -4.59
C LEU A 64 -11.57 -0.71 -3.10
N ASP A 65 -12.05 -1.81 -2.50
CA ASP A 65 -12.49 -1.86 -1.10
C ASP A 65 -11.32 -1.88 -0.09
N SER A 66 -10.08 -2.02 -0.57
CA SER A 66 -8.86 -2.05 0.23
C SER A 66 -7.78 -1.14 -0.36
N ALA A 67 -7.05 -0.48 0.55
CA ALA A 67 -5.86 0.29 0.21
C ALA A 67 -4.76 -0.61 -0.40
N PHE A 68 -4.63 -1.86 0.09
CA PHE A 68 -3.66 -2.82 -0.44
C PHE A 68 -3.96 -3.20 -1.89
N LYS A 69 -5.21 -3.56 -2.19
CA LYS A 69 -5.69 -3.88 -3.55
C LYS A 69 -5.47 -2.71 -4.50
N THR A 70 -5.84 -1.50 -4.08
CA THR A 70 -5.70 -0.29 -4.90
C THR A 70 -4.23 0.00 -5.20
N ALA A 71 -3.35 -0.09 -4.19
CA ALA A 71 -1.90 0.07 -4.38
C ALA A 71 -1.31 -0.99 -5.32
N ALA A 72 -1.78 -2.24 -5.24
CA ALA A 72 -1.37 -3.31 -6.15
C ALA A 72 -1.76 -2.99 -7.60
N LEU A 73 -3.00 -2.56 -7.83
CA LEU A 73 -3.48 -2.15 -9.15
C LEU A 73 -2.73 -0.94 -9.71
N VAL A 74 -2.28 0.00 -8.88
CA VAL A 74 -1.44 1.12 -9.32
C VAL A 74 -0.12 0.61 -9.92
N ILE A 75 0.56 -0.31 -9.25
CA ILE A 75 1.79 -0.90 -9.77
C ILE A 75 1.54 -1.65 -11.07
N VAL A 76 0.48 -2.44 -11.12
CA VAL A 76 0.09 -3.18 -12.32
C VAL A 76 -0.23 -2.23 -13.48
N ALA A 77 -0.99 -1.15 -13.26
CA ALA A 77 -1.29 -0.15 -14.29
C ALA A 77 -0.04 0.57 -14.81
N LEU A 78 0.95 0.83 -13.95
CA LEU A 78 2.21 1.45 -14.33
C LEU A 78 3.04 0.57 -15.28
N THR A 79 2.88 -0.76 -15.23
CA THR A 79 3.63 -1.67 -16.13
C THR A 79 3.34 -1.40 -17.61
N MET A 80 2.14 -0.92 -17.93
CA MET A 80 1.73 -0.61 -19.31
C MET A 80 2.32 0.68 -19.88
N TYR A 81 3.03 1.48 -19.08
CA TYR A 81 3.53 2.78 -19.54
C TYR A 81 4.42 2.67 -20.79
N GLU A 82 5.23 1.62 -20.89
CA GLU A 82 6.15 1.38 -22.00
C GLU A 82 5.42 0.96 -23.27
N GLN A 83 4.45 0.06 -23.16
CA GLN A 83 3.76 -0.54 -24.29
C GLN A 83 2.66 0.38 -24.81
N ASP A 84 1.90 0.99 -23.91
CA ASP A 84 0.81 1.90 -24.23
C ASP A 84 0.59 2.92 -23.10
N THR A 85 1.18 4.10 -23.27
CA THR A 85 1.04 5.21 -22.32
C THR A 85 -0.42 5.67 -22.18
N ALA A 86 -1.24 5.57 -23.23
CA ALA A 86 -2.65 5.96 -23.15
C ALA A 86 -3.45 4.96 -22.29
N ALA A 87 -3.24 3.65 -22.48
CA ALA A 87 -3.84 2.61 -21.64
C ALA A 87 -3.37 2.74 -20.18
N CYS A 88 -2.08 3.01 -19.96
CA CYS A 88 -1.55 3.31 -18.63
C CYS A 88 -2.30 4.46 -17.95
N PHE A 89 -2.48 5.59 -18.65
CA PHE A 89 -3.20 6.74 -18.12
C PHE A 89 -4.69 6.46 -17.89
N GLU A 90 -5.34 5.72 -18.79
CA GLU A 90 -6.74 5.32 -18.63
C GLU A 90 -6.94 4.49 -17.36
N MET A 91 -6.07 3.49 -17.14
CA MET A 91 -6.07 2.68 -15.92
C MET A 91 -5.81 3.50 -14.66
N LEU A 92 -4.82 4.40 -14.68
CA LEU A 92 -4.52 5.26 -13.53
C LEU A 92 -5.66 6.26 -13.25
N ASN A 93 -6.35 6.76 -14.28
CA ASN A 93 -7.52 7.63 -14.12
C ASN A 93 -8.68 6.90 -13.44
N PHE A 94 -8.95 5.65 -13.81
CA PHE A 94 -9.90 4.81 -13.08
C PHE A 94 -9.53 4.70 -11.59
N LEU A 95 -8.25 4.47 -11.29
CA LEU A 95 -7.76 4.36 -9.91
C LEU A 95 -7.77 5.70 -9.16
N LYS A 96 -7.70 6.86 -9.82
CA LYS A 96 -7.84 8.19 -9.17
C LYS A 96 -9.30 8.62 -8.94
N GLY A 97 -10.24 7.98 -9.61
CA GLY A 97 -11.67 8.30 -9.51
C GLY A 97 -12.04 9.56 -10.30
N PRO A 98 -12.78 10.53 -9.72
CA PRO A 98 -13.32 11.68 -10.46
C PRO A 98 -12.27 12.72 -10.87
N GLU A 99 -11.07 12.65 -10.30
CA GLU A 99 -9.98 13.58 -10.59
C GLU A 99 -8.92 12.87 -11.44
N PRO A 100 -8.90 13.08 -12.77
CA PRO A 100 -7.93 12.41 -13.63
C PRO A 100 -6.50 12.92 -13.38
N LEU A 101 -5.52 12.23 -13.93
CA LEU A 101 -4.12 12.65 -13.94
C LEU A 101 -4.00 14.05 -14.54
N SER A 102 -3.42 14.95 -13.76
CA SER A 102 -3.00 16.27 -14.21
C SER A 102 -1.81 16.19 -15.18
N GLU A 103 -1.58 17.25 -15.94
CA GLU A 103 -0.40 17.35 -16.81
C GLU A 103 0.91 17.26 -16.02
N PHE A 104 0.93 17.76 -14.79
CA PHE A 104 2.09 17.63 -13.90
C PHE A 104 2.38 16.16 -13.55
N GLU A 105 1.36 15.37 -13.21
CA GLU A 105 1.54 13.95 -12.91
C GLU A 105 1.95 13.15 -14.15
N LYS A 106 1.42 13.46 -15.33
CA LYS A 106 1.85 12.84 -16.59
C LYS A 106 3.31 13.16 -16.89
N GLN A 107 3.73 14.42 -16.69
CA GLN A 107 5.14 14.82 -16.85
C GLN A 107 6.04 14.12 -15.83
N PHE A 108 5.60 13.99 -14.57
CA PHE A 108 6.31 13.21 -13.56
C PHE A 108 6.50 11.75 -14.01
N LEU A 109 5.45 11.09 -14.51
CA LEU A 109 5.56 9.71 -15.02
C LEU A 109 6.56 9.62 -16.18
N LYS A 110 6.51 10.58 -17.11
CA LYS A 110 7.46 10.68 -18.22
C LYS A 110 8.89 10.81 -17.72
N ASP A 111 9.16 11.72 -16.80
CA ASP A 111 10.51 11.95 -16.26
C ASP A 111 11.04 10.73 -15.51
N ARG A 112 10.15 9.97 -14.84
CA ARG A 112 10.57 8.80 -14.06
C ARG A 112 10.74 7.53 -14.87
N LEU A 113 9.97 7.36 -15.94
CA LEU A 113 9.87 6.09 -16.67
C LEU A 113 10.49 6.13 -18.07
N SER A 114 10.68 7.30 -18.69
CA SER A 114 11.29 7.39 -20.02
C SER A 114 12.71 6.82 -20.00
N GLY A 115 12.93 5.70 -20.71
CA GLY A 115 14.21 4.98 -20.72
C GLY A 115 14.54 4.19 -19.44
N ALA A 116 13.61 4.14 -18.47
CA ALA A 116 13.78 3.46 -17.19
C ALA A 116 12.53 2.65 -16.78
N THR A 117 11.82 2.10 -17.76
CA THR A 117 10.57 1.36 -17.58
C THR A 117 10.75 0.08 -16.75
N TYR A 118 11.96 -0.48 -16.70
CA TYR A 118 12.35 -1.58 -15.80
C TYR A 118 11.99 -1.32 -14.31
N LYS A 119 11.85 -0.04 -13.90
CA LYS A 119 11.40 0.35 -12.57
C LYS A 119 10.02 -0.23 -12.22
N THR A 120 9.08 -0.28 -13.17
CA THR A 120 7.72 -0.77 -12.91
C THR A 120 7.73 -2.28 -12.66
N MET A 121 8.54 -3.01 -13.41
CA MET A 121 8.72 -4.46 -13.24
C MET A 121 9.50 -4.82 -11.98
N SER A 122 10.31 -3.89 -11.45
CA SER A 122 11.14 -4.13 -10.26
C SER A 122 10.38 -4.42 -8.97
N PHE A 123 9.07 -4.13 -8.92
CA PHE A 123 8.22 -4.37 -7.75
C PHE A 123 7.70 -5.81 -7.64
N PHE A 124 7.92 -6.64 -8.67
CA PHE A 124 7.50 -8.03 -8.67
C PHE A 124 8.64 -8.94 -8.20
N ASP A 125 8.30 -10.00 -7.46
CA ASP A 125 9.26 -10.99 -6.98
C ASP A 125 10.08 -11.57 -8.15
N GLY A 126 11.38 -11.77 -7.89
CA GLY A 126 12.34 -12.26 -8.88
C GLY A 126 12.98 -11.18 -9.74
N ALA A 127 12.42 -9.96 -9.82
CA ALA A 127 13.03 -8.87 -10.57
C ALA A 127 14.18 -8.22 -9.78
N ILE A 128 15.42 -8.39 -10.26
CA ILE A 128 16.63 -7.85 -9.61
C ILE A 128 17.55 -7.20 -10.65
N PRO A 129 18.52 -6.34 -10.26
CA PRO A 129 19.45 -5.73 -11.21
C PRO A 129 20.19 -6.75 -12.09
N GLY A 130 20.58 -7.89 -11.50
CA GLY A 130 21.35 -8.95 -12.16
C GLY A 130 20.61 -9.71 -13.27
N ASN A 131 19.27 -9.67 -13.29
CA ASN A 131 18.48 -10.26 -14.37
C ASN A 131 17.72 -9.19 -15.18
N ASN A 132 18.18 -7.94 -15.12
CA ASN A 132 17.54 -6.79 -15.78
C ASN A 132 16.08 -6.58 -15.37
N TYR A 133 15.77 -6.87 -14.11
CA TYR A 133 14.42 -6.77 -13.55
C TYR A 133 13.38 -7.62 -14.28
N GLN A 134 13.76 -8.82 -14.70
CA GLN A 134 12.82 -9.84 -15.19
C GLN A 134 12.20 -10.59 -14.00
N PRO A 135 10.92 -10.38 -13.66
CA PRO A 135 10.29 -11.11 -12.56
C PRO A 135 9.96 -12.55 -12.92
N THR A 136 9.67 -13.36 -11.91
CA THR A 136 9.15 -14.71 -12.12
C THR A 136 7.63 -14.69 -12.31
N VAL A 137 7.11 -15.67 -13.04
CA VAL A 137 5.66 -15.90 -13.21
C VAL A 137 5.21 -17.00 -12.24
N PRO A 138 4.07 -16.84 -11.52
CA PRO A 138 3.15 -15.70 -11.57
C PRO A 138 3.76 -14.41 -10.99
N TYR A 139 3.41 -13.27 -11.61
CA TYR A 139 3.87 -11.95 -11.18
C TYR A 139 3.37 -11.69 -9.75
N THR A 140 4.28 -11.80 -8.78
CA THR A 140 3.95 -11.71 -7.36
C THR A 140 4.37 -10.35 -6.82
N LEU A 141 3.42 -9.59 -6.26
CA LEU A 141 3.62 -8.25 -5.72
C LEU A 141 3.29 -8.25 -4.23
N LYS A 142 4.15 -7.63 -3.42
CA LYS A 142 3.91 -7.43 -1.98
C LYS A 142 3.60 -5.97 -1.70
N VAL A 143 2.48 -5.73 -1.03
CA VAL A 143 2.09 -4.40 -0.55
C VAL A 143 2.03 -4.45 0.98
N SER A 144 2.71 -3.52 1.63
CA SER A 144 2.80 -3.45 3.09
C SER A 144 2.30 -2.13 3.65
N GLU A 145 1.89 -2.18 4.91
CA GLU A 145 1.66 -1.02 5.76
C GLU A 145 2.73 -0.94 6.86
N ASN A 146 2.87 0.23 7.47
CA ASN A 146 3.61 0.43 8.72
C ASN A 146 2.66 1.06 9.78
N PRO A 147 3.10 1.33 11.01
CA PRO A 147 2.20 1.83 12.06
C PRO A 147 1.55 3.17 11.73
N TYR A 148 2.16 3.93 10.83
CA TYR A 148 1.78 5.28 10.42
C TYR A 148 0.98 5.31 9.10
N SER A 149 0.78 4.15 8.46
CA SER A 149 0.12 4.07 7.14
C SER A 149 -1.28 4.66 7.13
N PHE A 150 -1.97 4.70 8.27
CA PHE A 150 -3.35 5.19 8.40
C PHE A 150 -3.49 6.36 9.40
N ASP A 151 -2.39 7.01 9.78
CA ASP A 151 -2.36 8.10 10.78
C ASP A 151 -3.36 9.23 10.52
N ASN A 152 -3.65 9.49 9.23
CA ASN A 152 -4.59 10.50 8.81
C ASN A 152 -5.91 9.86 8.40
N GLU A 153 -7.01 10.32 8.99
CA GLU A 153 -8.34 9.80 8.68
C GLU A 153 -8.64 9.90 7.18
N ASN A 154 -9.14 8.82 6.59
CA ASN A 154 -9.44 8.71 5.15
C ASN A 154 -8.21 8.79 4.22
N TRP A 155 -7.01 8.65 4.76
CA TRP A 155 -5.77 8.56 3.99
C TRP A 155 -5.04 7.26 4.29
N ALA A 156 -4.31 6.76 3.29
CA ALA A 156 -3.42 5.63 3.47
C ALA A 156 -2.09 5.87 2.74
N VAL A 157 -0.99 5.47 3.35
CA VAL A 157 0.32 5.34 2.68
C VAL A 157 0.70 3.87 2.69
N MET A 158 0.63 3.25 1.51
CA MET A 158 1.02 1.87 1.29
C MET A 158 2.46 1.82 0.78
N TYR A 159 3.15 0.71 1.03
CA TYR A 159 4.55 0.55 0.66
C TYR A 159 4.74 -0.67 -0.23
N VAL A 160 5.57 -0.53 -1.27
CA VAL A 160 5.97 -1.62 -2.16
C VAL A 160 7.49 -1.70 -2.23
N THR A 161 8.05 -2.90 -2.32
CA THR A 161 9.50 -3.07 -2.35
C THR A 161 9.96 -3.37 -3.76
N SER A 162 10.96 -2.61 -4.23
CA SER A 162 11.64 -2.89 -5.49
C SER A 162 12.86 -3.78 -5.22
N GLY A 163 13.12 -4.78 -6.08
CA GLY A 163 14.36 -5.57 -6.01
C GLY A 163 15.64 -4.77 -6.29
N GLY A 164 15.50 -3.50 -6.67
CA GLY A 164 16.60 -2.57 -6.92
C GLY A 164 16.78 -1.46 -5.88
N ALA A 165 15.89 -1.35 -4.90
CA ALA A 165 15.87 -0.27 -3.91
C ALA A 165 16.23 -0.77 -2.50
N ASP A 166 16.86 0.10 -1.70
CA ASP A 166 17.20 -0.22 -0.30
C ASP A 166 16.03 -0.05 0.67
N SER A 167 15.00 0.70 0.26
CA SER A 167 13.85 1.02 1.09
C SER A 167 12.54 0.82 0.34
N PRO A 168 11.46 0.41 1.06
CA PRO A 168 10.12 0.37 0.50
C PRO A 168 9.68 1.74 -0.01
N ARG A 169 8.87 1.71 -1.05
CA ARG A 169 8.48 2.86 -1.87
C ARG A 169 7.00 3.18 -1.66
N PRO A 170 6.64 4.43 -1.30
CA PRO A 170 5.29 4.75 -0.89
C PRO A 170 4.32 4.96 -2.08
N ILE A 171 3.05 4.68 -1.85
CA ILE A 171 1.90 5.04 -2.68
C ILE A 171 0.85 5.63 -1.75
N LYS A 172 0.41 6.86 -2.02
CA LYS A 172 -0.57 7.54 -1.17
C LYS A 172 -1.96 7.43 -1.79
N LEU A 173 -2.92 7.03 -0.97
CA LEU A 173 -4.30 6.79 -1.32
C LEU A 173 -5.24 7.62 -0.45
N ARG A 174 -6.43 7.89 -0.98
CA ARG A 174 -7.52 8.57 -0.29
C ARG A 174 -8.76 7.69 -0.30
N LYS A 175 -9.47 7.66 0.82
CA LYS A 175 -10.72 6.93 0.99
C LYS A 175 -11.88 7.83 0.63
N LYS A 176 -12.87 7.29 -0.09
CA LYS A 176 -14.20 7.88 -0.25
C LYS A 176 -15.09 7.39 0.90
N PRO A 177 -15.42 8.22 1.92
CA PRO A 177 -16.10 7.72 3.12
C PRO A 177 -17.47 7.11 2.84
N SER A 178 -18.19 7.63 1.84
CA SER A 178 -19.55 7.19 1.52
C SER A 178 -19.65 5.79 0.91
N THR A 179 -18.58 5.29 0.27
CA THR A 179 -18.55 3.93 -0.32
C THR A 179 -17.51 3.03 0.32
N GLY A 180 -16.59 3.59 1.10
CA GLY A 180 -15.46 2.86 1.68
C GLY A 180 -14.31 2.58 0.71
N GLN A 181 -14.45 2.95 -0.56
CA GLN A 181 -13.46 2.68 -1.60
C GLN A 181 -12.23 3.57 -1.48
N TRP A 182 -11.09 3.07 -1.95
CA TRP A 182 -9.80 3.73 -1.97
C TRP A 182 -9.43 4.14 -3.38
N PHE A 183 -8.82 5.33 -3.51
CA PHE A 183 -8.41 5.91 -4.78
C PHE A 183 -6.98 6.41 -4.68
N LEU A 184 -6.26 6.33 -5.79
CA LEU A 184 -4.93 6.89 -5.94
C LEU A 184 -4.95 8.40 -5.70
N ASN A 185 -4.05 8.86 -4.82
CA ASN A 185 -3.78 10.28 -4.64
C ASN A 185 -2.42 10.67 -5.22
N GLU A 186 -1.34 10.02 -4.81
CA GLU A 186 0.02 10.31 -5.28
C GLU A 186 0.82 9.04 -5.55
N ILE A 187 1.52 9.03 -6.69
CA ILE A 187 2.51 8.02 -7.04
C ILE A 187 3.88 8.50 -6.57
N GLN A 188 4.39 7.92 -5.49
CA GLN A 188 5.70 8.28 -4.92
C GLN A 188 6.72 7.16 -5.06
N CYS A 189 6.34 6.05 -5.69
CA CYS A 189 7.14 4.84 -5.67
C CYS A 189 8.29 4.81 -6.70
N LEU A 190 8.30 5.75 -7.66
CA LEU A 190 9.16 5.73 -8.85
C LEU A 190 10.52 6.43 -8.69
N SER A 191 11.00 6.56 -7.45
CA SER A 191 12.38 6.98 -7.17
C SER A 191 13.39 6.06 -7.85
N ASP A 192 14.59 6.56 -8.12
CA ASP A 192 15.62 5.78 -8.79
C ASP A 192 16.00 4.51 -8.00
N ILE A 193 16.40 3.50 -8.77
CA ILE A 193 16.81 2.18 -8.30
C ILE A 193 18.11 1.80 -9.03
N ARG A 194 18.81 0.77 -8.55
CA ARG A 194 20.04 0.28 -9.18
C ARG A 194 19.86 0.06 -10.69
N THR A 195 20.86 0.47 -11.48
CA THR A 195 20.83 0.26 -12.93
C THR A 195 20.85 -1.24 -13.25
N PRO A 196 20.06 -1.72 -14.24
CA PRO A 196 20.19 -3.08 -14.75
C PRO A 196 21.62 -3.38 -15.19
N VAL A 197 22.12 -4.60 -14.94
CA VAL A 197 23.49 -4.98 -15.34
C VAL A 197 23.73 -4.80 -16.83
N ALA A 198 22.75 -5.11 -17.69
CA ALA A 198 22.90 -4.92 -19.14
C ALA A 198 22.97 -3.45 -19.59
N ALA A 199 22.57 -2.51 -18.74
CA ALA A 199 22.60 -1.07 -19.00
C ALA A 199 23.75 -0.36 -18.25
N ASP A 200 24.49 -1.07 -17.40
CA ASP A 200 25.61 -0.54 -16.65
C ASP A 200 26.91 -0.72 -17.46
N PRO A 201 27.57 0.37 -17.91
CA PRO A 201 28.81 0.27 -18.69
C PRO A 201 30.00 -0.24 -17.86
N TRP A 202 29.86 -0.38 -16.54
CA TRP A 202 30.91 -0.79 -15.61
C TRP A 202 30.59 -2.07 -14.83
N ALA A 203 29.50 -2.78 -15.18
CA ALA A 203 29.11 -4.02 -14.52
C ALA A 203 29.99 -5.23 -14.84
#